data_AF-A0A942LUL6-F1
#
_entry.id   AF-A0A942LUL6-F1
#
_cell.length_a   1.000
_cell.length_b   1.000
_cell.length_c   1.000
_cell.angle_alpha   90.00
_cell.angle_beta   90.00
_cell.angle_gamma   90.00
#
_symmetry.space_group_name_H-M   'P 1'
#
loop_
_entity.id
_entity.type
_entity.pdbx_description
1 polymer ?
#
loop_
_entity_poly.entity_id
_entity_poly.type
_entity_poly.pdbx_seq_one_letter_code
_entity_poly.pdbx_strand_id
1 'polypeptide(L)'
;MGLFSLNKNKASKCPYCGFVFGFTPQNKVICPECNNSVFVLKTRKGIQLLKEEDHMELIVIHHVESLGFSKKQYEKFKKEFIESAKSNVTLYDVHWALFGHLLKENAKSDNFEALNIIYSQMASMQINEPTEYLKLRKLAGQMELLSYQKNIKTPFEIEILPTKNSCDYCKTFSKKRYTLERAINDLPLPLMECTQGAGCRCCYGIIPKDH
;
A
#
# COMPACT_ATOMS: atom_id res chain seq x y z
N MET A 1 -34.91 18.74 0.48
CA MET A 1 -33.69 19.58 0.48
C MET A 1 -33.29 19.83 1.93
N GLY A 2 -32.41 18.98 2.47
CA GLY A 2 -31.96 19.09 3.86
C GLY A 2 -30.78 20.04 3.97
N LEU A 3 -30.93 21.09 4.78
CA LEU A 3 -29.89 22.04 5.13
C LEU A 3 -28.74 21.32 5.84
N PHE A 4 -27.60 21.18 5.17
CA PHE A 4 -26.34 20.84 5.83
C PHE A 4 -25.91 22.03 6.68
N SER A 5 -26.24 21.97 7.98
CA SER A 5 -25.70 22.89 8.97
C SER A 5 -24.17 22.74 8.98
N LEU A 6 -23.46 23.76 8.48
CA LEU A 6 -22.01 23.86 8.53
C LEU A 6 -21.56 23.80 10.00
N ASN A 7 -20.94 22.68 10.35
CA ASN A 7 -20.38 22.44 11.67
C ASN A 7 -19.32 23.52 11.95
N LYS A 8 -19.43 24.23 13.07
CA LYS A 8 -18.51 25.32 13.46
C LYS A 8 -17.05 24.85 13.32
N ASN A 9 -16.31 25.46 12.40
CA ASN A 9 -14.91 25.18 12.10
C ASN A 9 -14.06 25.29 13.38
N LYS A 10 -13.70 24.15 13.97
CA LYS A 10 -12.57 24.13 14.90
C LYS A 10 -11.31 24.42 14.10
N ALA A 11 -10.72 25.58 14.35
CA ALA A 11 -9.46 25.99 13.75
C ALA A 11 -8.41 24.89 14.00
N SER A 12 -7.85 24.36 12.92
CA SER A 12 -6.87 23.28 12.97
C SER A 12 -5.47 23.87 12.95
N LYS A 13 -4.52 23.28 13.70
CA LYS A 13 -3.14 23.79 13.80
C LYS A 13 -2.17 22.90 13.03
N CYS A 14 -1.22 23.51 12.33
CA CYS A 14 -0.12 22.81 11.69
C CYS A 14 0.71 22.06 12.75
N PRO A 15 0.96 20.75 12.59
CA PRO A 15 1.72 19.96 13.56
C PRO A 15 3.23 20.24 13.56
N TYR A 16 3.72 21.03 12.59
CA TYR A 16 5.13 21.43 12.49
C TYR A 16 5.41 22.78 13.17
N CYS A 17 4.65 23.82 12.83
CA CYS A 17 4.92 25.20 13.29
C CYS A 17 3.79 25.82 14.12
N GLY A 18 2.66 25.13 14.31
CA GLY A 18 1.52 25.64 15.05
C GLY A 18 0.62 26.63 14.31
N PHE A 19 0.92 26.97 13.04
CA PHE A 19 0.08 27.84 12.20
C PHE A 19 -1.39 27.41 12.23
N VAL A 20 -2.30 28.38 12.40
CA VAL A 20 -3.73 28.12 12.50
C VAL A 20 -4.38 28.27 11.14
N PHE A 21 -4.90 27.18 10.59
CA PHE A 21 -5.64 27.22 9.32
C PHE A 21 -6.99 27.92 9.53
N GLY A 22 -7.33 28.86 8.64
CA GLY A 22 -8.64 29.52 8.58
C GLY A 22 -9.77 28.60 8.10
N PHE A 23 -9.45 27.36 7.74
CA PHE A 23 -10.38 26.31 7.33
C PHE A 23 -9.94 24.98 7.93
N THR A 24 -10.80 23.95 7.91
CA THR A 24 -10.42 22.58 8.28
C THR A 24 -10.01 21.81 7.03
N PRO A 25 -8.71 21.48 6.84
CA PRO A 25 -8.24 20.75 5.68
C PRO A 25 -8.96 19.40 5.53
N GLN A 26 -9.43 19.09 4.31
CA GLN A 26 -10.11 17.83 4.01
C GLN A 26 -9.20 16.77 3.38
N ASN A 27 -8.07 17.21 2.84
CA ASN A 27 -7.04 16.43 2.14
C ASN A 27 -5.65 16.94 2.56
N LYS A 28 -4.59 16.27 2.11
CA LYS A 28 -3.20 16.76 2.25
C LYS A 28 -3.11 18.22 1.82
N VAL A 29 -2.50 19.07 2.65
CA VAL A 29 -2.28 20.50 2.39
C VAL A 29 -0.84 20.89 2.69
N ILE A 30 -0.34 21.95 2.07
CA ILE A 30 0.95 22.56 2.40
C ILE A 30 0.69 23.71 3.37
N CYS A 31 1.43 23.75 4.47
CA CYS A 31 1.35 24.85 5.43
C CYS A 31 1.96 26.13 4.82
N PRO A 32 1.25 27.27 4.78
CA PRO A 32 1.78 28.50 4.18
C PRO A 32 2.96 29.12 4.94
N GLU A 33 3.08 28.86 6.24
CA GLU A 33 4.17 29.42 7.07
C GLU A 33 5.46 28.62 6.98
N CYS A 34 5.37 27.29 7.07
CA CYS A 34 6.56 26.43 7.16
C CYS A 34 6.79 25.57 5.92
N ASN A 35 5.92 25.68 4.91
CA ASN A 35 5.97 24.95 3.65
C ASN A 35 5.99 23.40 3.77
N ASN A 36 5.73 22.85 4.95
CA ASN A 36 5.66 21.41 5.17
C ASN A 36 4.30 20.85 4.73
N SER A 37 4.34 19.63 4.19
CA SER A 37 3.14 18.84 3.90
C SER A 37 2.47 18.38 5.19
N VAL A 38 1.18 18.67 5.35
CA VAL A 38 0.35 18.27 6.48
C VAL A 38 -0.68 17.25 6.00
N PHE A 39 -0.72 16.11 6.68
CA PHE A 39 -1.62 15.00 6.35
C PHE A 39 -2.88 15.06 7.21
N VAL A 40 -4.01 14.61 6.64
CA VAL A 40 -5.33 14.70 7.27
C VAL A 40 -5.83 13.29 7.59
N LEU A 41 -5.99 12.99 8.88
CA LEU A 41 -6.63 11.77 9.35
C LEU A 41 -8.07 12.06 9.77
N LYS A 42 -9.02 11.37 9.15
CA LYS A 42 -10.45 11.44 9.52
C LYS A 42 -10.76 10.35 10.53
N THR A 43 -11.19 10.74 11.72
CA THR A 43 -11.58 9.83 12.81
C THR A 43 -13.04 10.06 13.18
N ARG A 44 -13.63 9.14 13.98
CA ARG A 44 -14.97 9.36 14.57
C ARG A 44 -15.04 10.61 15.46
N LYS A 45 -13.91 11.08 15.99
CA LYS A 45 -13.80 12.27 16.84
C LYS A 45 -13.57 13.56 16.04
N GLY A 46 -13.47 13.47 14.71
CA GLY A 46 -13.20 14.59 13.81
C GLY A 46 -11.87 14.43 13.06
N ILE A 47 -11.36 15.55 12.57
CA ILE A 47 -10.14 15.62 11.76
C ILE A 47 -8.92 15.85 12.66
N GLN A 48 -7.87 15.07 12.45
CA GLN A 48 -6.56 15.25 13.05
C GLN A 48 -5.54 15.58 11.95
N LEU A 49 -4.69 16.58 12.21
CA LEU A 49 -3.58 16.94 11.34
C LEU A 49 -2.30 16.25 11.83
N LEU A 50 -1.57 15.62 10.92
CA LEU A 50 -0.41 14.80 11.20
C LEU A 50 0.80 15.26 10.39
N LYS A 51 1.98 15.02 10.96
CA LYS A 51 3.21 15.03 10.18
C LYS A 51 3.24 13.83 9.24
N GLU A 52 4.09 13.91 8.22
CA GLU A 52 4.30 12.82 7.27
C GLU A 52 4.75 11.52 7.97
N GLU A 53 5.72 11.63 8.88
CA GLU A 53 6.23 10.52 9.67
C GLU A 53 5.14 9.80 10.48
N ASP A 54 4.31 10.56 11.20
CA ASP A 54 3.20 10.01 11.99
C ASP A 54 2.14 9.35 11.11
N HIS A 55 1.84 9.96 9.97
CA HIS A 55 0.87 9.43 9.01
C HIS A 55 1.36 8.12 8.38
N MET A 56 2.63 8.06 7.98
CA MET A 56 3.26 6.84 7.46
C MET A 56 3.28 5.73 8.50
N GLU A 57 3.65 6.05 9.75
CA GLU A 57 3.65 5.10 10.85
C GLU A 57 2.25 4.50 11.10
N LEU A 58 1.19 5.32 11.06
CA LEU A 58 -0.18 4.82 11.20
C LEU A 58 -0.59 3.88 10.06
N ILE A 59 -0.20 4.19 8.82
CA ILE A 59 -0.46 3.32 7.67
C ILE A 59 0.24 1.97 7.85
N VAL A 60 1.52 1.98 8.25
CA VAL A 60 2.28 0.77 8.48
C VAL A 60 1.66 -0.06 9.60
N ILE A 61 1.30 0.55 10.74
CA ILE A 61 0.62 -0.13 11.85
C ILE A 61 -0.66 -0.82 11.37
N HIS A 62 -1.51 -0.12 10.62
CA HIS A 62 -2.76 -0.69 10.10
C HIS A 62 -2.51 -1.91 9.20
N HIS A 63 -1.50 -1.84 8.33
CA HIS A 63 -1.17 -2.96 7.45
C HIS A 63 -0.58 -4.14 8.22
N VAL A 64 0.34 -3.93 9.15
CA VAL A 64 0.91 -5.04 9.91
C VAL A 64 -0.08 -5.66 10.89
N GLU A 65 -1.07 -4.90 11.38
CA GLU A 65 -2.19 -5.45 12.16
C GLU A 65 -3.02 -6.44 11.33
N SER A 66 -3.25 -6.15 10.04
CA SER A 66 -3.92 -7.11 9.13
C SER A 66 -3.13 -8.40 8.90
N LEU A 67 -1.83 -8.38 9.22
CA LEU A 67 -0.92 -9.52 9.17
C LEU A 67 -0.77 -10.22 10.52
N GLY A 68 -1.59 -9.86 11.51
CA GLY A 68 -1.53 -10.42 12.87
C GLY A 68 -0.46 -9.80 13.76
N PHE A 69 0.16 -8.70 13.35
CA PHE A 69 1.20 -8.01 14.11
C PHE A 69 0.61 -6.80 14.84
N SER A 70 0.35 -6.95 16.13
CA SER A 70 -0.29 -5.90 16.92
C SER A 70 0.56 -4.64 17.05
N LYS A 71 -0.09 -3.49 17.30
CA LYS A 71 0.63 -2.25 17.65
C LYS A 71 1.67 -2.43 18.77
N LYS A 72 1.39 -3.25 19.79
CA LYS A 72 2.36 -3.52 20.86
C LYS A 72 3.62 -4.23 20.35
N GLN A 73 3.46 -5.18 19.43
CA GLN A 73 4.59 -5.85 18.79
C GLN A 73 5.37 -4.89 17.88
N TYR A 74 4.68 -3.98 17.19
CA TYR A 74 5.29 -2.90 16.42
C TYR A 74 6.16 -1.98 17.28
N GLU A 75 5.63 -1.44 18.38
CA GLU A 75 6.41 -0.56 19.26
C GLU A 75 7.61 -1.30 19.86
N LYS A 76 7.43 -2.57 20.23
CA LYS A 76 8.51 -3.42 20.72
C LYS A 76 9.61 -3.61 19.65
N PHE A 77 9.23 -4.01 18.44
CA PHE A 77 10.16 -4.19 17.32
C PHE A 77 10.92 -2.90 17.01
N LYS A 78 10.21 -1.78 16.90
CA LYS A 78 10.78 -0.45 16.64
C LYS A 78 11.83 -0.10 17.69
N LYS A 79 11.50 -0.27 18.97
CA LYS A 79 12.42 0.00 20.08
C LYS A 79 13.66 -0.88 19.99
N GLU A 80 13.49 -2.19 19.86
CA GLU A 80 14.61 -3.15 19.78
C GLU A 80 15.51 -2.88 18.57
N PHE A 81 14.92 -2.58 17.41
CA PHE A 81 15.67 -2.26 16.21
C PHE A 81 16.51 -0.98 16.37
N ILE A 82 15.91 0.11 16.89
CA ILE A 82 16.62 1.37 17.15
C ILE A 82 17.75 1.17 18.18
N GLU A 83 17.49 0.44 19.27
CA GLU A 83 18.50 0.17 20.31
C GLU A 83 19.68 -0.66 19.79
N SER A 84 19.43 -1.59 18.86
CA SER A 84 20.46 -2.43 18.26
C SER A 84 21.30 -1.73 17.18
N ALA A 85 20.83 -0.60 16.66
CA ALA A 85 21.47 0.09 15.56
C ALA A 85 22.65 0.94 16.05
N LYS A 86 23.77 0.88 15.34
CA LYS A 86 24.99 1.63 15.66
C LYS A 86 25.03 3.04 15.06
N SER A 87 23.95 3.45 14.40
CA SER A 87 23.86 4.68 13.61
C SER A 87 22.49 5.31 13.77
N ASN A 88 22.35 6.55 13.27
CA ASN A 88 21.05 7.21 13.20
C ASN A 88 20.09 6.39 12.32
N VAL A 89 19.04 5.84 12.94
CA VAL A 89 17.97 5.08 12.29
C VAL A 89 16.79 5.98 12.03
N THR A 90 16.27 5.95 10.80
CA THR A 90 15.03 6.63 10.45
C THR A 90 13.82 5.70 10.63
N LEU A 91 12.61 6.25 10.67
CA LEU A 91 11.40 5.41 10.66
C LEU A 91 11.28 4.57 9.39
N TYR A 92 11.80 5.07 8.27
CA TYR A 92 11.86 4.32 7.02
C TYR A 92 12.65 3.01 7.19
N ASP A 93 13.82 3.09 7.84
CA ASP A 93 14.66 1.91 8.10
C ASP A 93 13.96 0.90 9.01
N VAL A 94 13.25 1.39 10.05
CA VAL A 94 12.44 0.54 10.95
C VAL A 94 11.37 -0.20 10.17
N HIS A 95 10.60 0.51 9.33
CA HIS A 95 9.53 -0.08 8.52
C HIS A 95 10.07 -1.09 7.53
N TRP A 96 11.18 -0.76 6.86
CA TRP A 96 11.83 -1.67 5.91
C TRP A 96 12.32 -2.95 6.59
N ALA A 97 12.98 -2.82 7.75
CA ALA A 97 13.43 -3.96 8.53
C ALA A 97 12.26 -4.81 9.04
N LEU A 98 11.17 -4.18 9.47
CA LEU A 98 9.95 -4.87 9.90
C LEU A 98 9.35 -5.69 8.76
N PHE A 99 9.17 -5.10 7.58
CA PHE A 99 8.66 -5.84 6.42
C PHE A 99 9.60 -6.97 6.00
N GLY A 100 10.93 -6.76 6.06
CA GLY A 100 11.91 -7.82 5.85
C GLY A 100 11.79 -8.99 6.85
N HIS A 101 11.50 -8.69 8.13
CA HIS A 101 11.21 -9.71 9.13
C HIS A 101 9.91 -10.45 8.81
N LEU A 102 8.83 -9.73 8.52
CA LEU A 102 7.53 -10.31 8.20
C LEU A 102 7.56 -11.16 6.92
N LEU A 103 8.35 -10.77 5.91
CA LEU A 103 8.57 -11.58 4.70
C LEU A 103 9.15 -12.95 5.07
N LYS A 104 10.20 -12.98 5.90
CA LYS A 104 10.84 -14.23 6.31
C LYS A 104 9.89 -15.14 7.09
N GLU A 105 9.08 -14.59 7.99
CA GLU A 105 8.12 -15.39 8.76
C GLU A 105 6.99 -15.95 7.88
N ASN A 106 6.44 -15.13 6.97
CA ASN A 106 5.34 -15.56 6.11
C ASN A 106 5.78 -16.49 4.97
N ALA A 107 7.03 -16.38 4.52
CA ALA A 107 7.61 -17.30 3.53
C ALA A 107 7.73 -18.74 4.05
N LYS A 108 7.92 -18.95 5.36
CA LYS A 108 8.02 -20.30 5.95
C LYS A 108 6.73 -21.12 5.86
N SER A 109 5.59 -20.45 5.69
CA SER A 109 4.25 -21.07 5.69
C SER A 109 3.50 -20.90 4.37
N ASP A 110 4.20 -20.41 3.33
CA ASP A 110 3.61 -20.06 2.04
C ASP A 110 2.36 -19.18 2.20
N ASN A 111 2.41 -18.19 3.10
CA ASN A 111 1.31 -17.26 3.31
C ASN A 111 1.32 -16.18 2.20
N PHE A 112 0.94 -16.59 0.99
CA PHE A 112 1.02 -15.74 -0.20
C PHE A 112 0.15 -14.48 -0.10
N GLU A 113 -0.96 -14.52 0.63
CA GLU A 113 -1.79 -13.32 0.87
C GLU A 113 -1.01 -12.28 1.69
N ALA A 114 -0.38 -12.71 2.79
CA ALA A 114 0.47 -11.83 3.58
C ALA A 114 1.67 -11.31 2.75
N LEU A 115 2.32 -12.18 1.98
CA LEU A 115 3.45 -11.79 1.13
C LEU A 115 3.04 -10.76 0.07
N ASN A 116 1.86 -10.88 -0.54
CA ASN A 116 1.31 -9.86 -1.45
C ASN A 116 1.22 -8.49 -0.74
N ILE A 117 0.59 -8.46 0.44
CA ILE A 117 0.44 -7.22 1.21
C ILE A 117 1.81 -6.63 1.53
N ILE A 118 2.75 -7.44 2.01
CA ILE A 118 4.09 -6.98 2.40
C ILE A 118 4.85 -6.40 1.19
N TYR A 119 4.91 -7.12 0.07
CA TYR A 119 5.57 -6.61 -1.15
C TYR A 119 4.89 -5.34 -1.68
N SER A 120 3.56 -5.23 -1.57
CA SER A 120 2.82 -4.03 -1.95
C SER A 120 3.18 -2.81 -1.08
N GLN A 121 3.37 -3.01 0.22
CA GLN A 121 3.81 -1.95 1.13
C GLN A 121 5.27 -1.55 0.87
N MET A 122 6.16 -2.52 0.72
CA MET A 122 7.55 -2.26 0.37
C MET A 122 7.68 -1.53 -0.97
N ALA A 123 6.86 -1.87 -1.97
CA ALA A 123 6.79 -1.14 -3.22
C ALA A 123 6.39 0.32 -2.99
N SER A 124 5.36 0.57 -2.18
CA SER A 124 4.87 1.92 -1.88
C SER A 124 5.93 2.79 -1.19
N MET A 125 6.79 2.19 -0.37
CA MET A 125 7.96 2.88 0.22
C MET A 125 9.00 3.29 -0.83
N GLN A 126 9.08 2.57 -1.95
CA GLN A 126 10.01 2.80 -3.07
C GLN A 126 9.38 3.58 -4.23
N ILE A 127 8.30 4.34 -4.01
CA ILE A 127 7.57 5.03 -5.09
C ILE A 127 8.42 6.01 -5.91
N ASN A 128 9.49 6.53 -5.31
CA ASN A 128 10.44 7.44 -5.96
C ASN A 128 11.58 6.72 -6.70
N GLU A 129 11.65 5.38 -6.60
CA GLU A 129 12.63 4.51 -7.24
C GLU A 129 11.90 3.56 -8.21
N PRO A 130 11.56 4.01 -9.44
CA PRO A 130 10.62 3.30 -10.31
C PRO A 130 10.98 1.84 -10.57
N THR A 131 12.28 1.54 -10.73
CA THR A 131 12.78 0.19 -10.99
C THR A 131 12.50 -0.75 -9.82
N GLU A 132 12.80 -0.33 -8.58
CA GLU A 132 12.57 -1.16 -7.38
C GLU A 132 11.09 -1.26 -7.05
N TYR A 133 10.34 -0.16 -7.22
CA TYR A 133 8.87 -0.18 -7.12
C TYR A 133 8.28 -1.27 -8.03
N LEU A 134 8.65 -1.26 -9.31
CA LEU A 134 8.07 -2.17 -10.31
C LEU A 134 8.39 -3.63 -9.99
N LYS A 135 9.63 -3.90 -9.57
CA LYS A 135 10.07 -5.23 -9.13
C LYS A 135 9.25 -5.74 -7.93
N LEU A 136 9.06 -4.91 -6.90
CA LEU A 136 8.30 -5.28 -5.71
C LEU A 136 6.81 -5.47 -6.02
N ARG A 137 6.23 -4.64 -6.89
CA ARG A 137 4.84 -4.85 -7.34
C ARG A 137 4.68 -6.13 -8.14
N LYS A 138 5.63 -6.46 -9.00
CA LYS A 138 5.64 -7.72 -9.76
C LYS A 138 5.63 -8.92 -8.80
N LEU A 139 6.47 -8.88 -7.76
CA LEU A 139 6.46 -9.89 -6.70
C LEU A 139 5.11 -9.95 -5.98
N ALA A 140 4.51 -8.81 -5.64
CA ALA A 140 3.18 -8.78 -5.03
C ALA A 140 2.11 -9.43 -5.92
N GLY A 141 2.11 -9.12 -7.22
CA GLY A 141 1.20 -9.72 -8.20
C GLY A 141 1.42 -11.23 -8.36
N GLN A 142 2.67 -11.69 -8.28
CA GLN A 142 2.96 -13.13 -8.28
C GLN A 142 2.42 -13.81 -7.02
N MET A 143 2.57 -13.20 -5.85
CA MET A 143 2.03 -13.74 -4.60
C MET A 143 0.49 -13.79 -4.63
N GLU A 144 -0.18 -12.83 -5.28
CA GLU A 144 -1.62 -12.89 -5.51
C GLU A 144 -2.03 -14.15 -6.29
N LEU A 145 -1.34 -14.40 -7.41
CA LEU A 145 -1.63 -15.55 -8.26
C LEU A 145 -1.30 -16.89 -7.58
N LEU A 146 -0.20 -16.95 -6.82
CA LEU A 146 0.14 -18.12 -6.00
C LEU A 146 -0.90 -18.36 -4.89
N SER A 147 -1.47 -17.30 -4.31
CA SER A 147 -2.60 -17.42 -3.40
C SER A 147 -3.80 -18.07 -4.09
N TYR A 148 -4.16 -17.62 -5.30
CA TYR A 148 -5.22 -18.27 -6.09
C TYR A 148 -4.93 -19.74 -6.36
N GLN A 149 -3.69 -20.09 -6.73
CA GLN A 149 -3.26 -21.47 -6.93
C GLN A 149 -3.47 -22.33 -5.68
N LYS A 150 -3.11 -21.80 -4.51
CA LYS A 150 -3.21 -22.50 -3.22
C LYS A 150 -4.66 -22.67 -2.78
N ASN A 151 -5.48 -21.65 -2.96
CA ASN A 151 -6.80 -21.55 -2.32
C ASN A 151 -7.97 -22.03 -3.20
N ILE A 152 -7.87 -21.90 -4.52
CA ILE A 152 -8.98 -22.25 -5.44
C ILE A 152 -8.81 -23.69 -5.91
N LYS A 153 -9.83 -24.52 -5.67
CA LYS A 153 -9.78 -25.97 -5.94
C LYS A 153 -10.44 -26.38 -7.25
N THR A 154 -11.25 -25.51 -7.83
CA THR A 154 -11.90 -25.75 -9.13
C THR A 154 -11.02 -25.26 -10.28
N PRO A 155 -11.15 -25.79 -11.50
CA PRO A 155 -10.43 -25.26 -12.65
C PRO A 155 -10.85 -23.80 -12.98
N PHE A 156 -9.87 -22.94 -13.22
CA PHE A 156 -10.08 -21.54 -13.60
C PHE A 156 -9.03 -21.03 -14.59
N GLU A 157 -9.30 -19.86 -15.15
CA GLU A 157 -8.39 -19.05 -15.96
C GLU A 157 -8.21 -17.67 -15.31
N ILE A 158 -7.12 -17.02 -15.68
CA ILE A 158 -6.82 -15.65 -15.26
C ILE A 158 -7.15 -14.70 -16.39
N GLU A 159 -7.87 -13.63 -16.07
CA GLU A 159 -8.03 -12.46 -16.94
C GLU A 159 -7.29 -11.27 -16.30
N ILE A 160 -6.67 -10.42 -17.13
CA ILE A 160 -6.18 -9.11 -16.67
C ILE A 160 -7.30 -8.10 -16.91
N LEU A 161 -7.71 -7.42 -15.85
CA LEU A 161 -8.80 -6.44 -15.85
C LEU A 161 -8.23 -5.01 -15.85
N PRO A 162 -8.00 -4.39 -17.02
CA PRO A 162 -7.66 -2.97 -17.09
C PRO A 162 -8.88 -2.11 -16.75
N THR A 163 -8.62 -0.93 -16.18
CA THR A 163 -9.65 0.09 -15.92
C THR A 163 -9.73 1.10 -17.06
N LYS A 164 -10.75 1.97 -17.07
CA LYS A 164 -10.84 3.11 -18.01
C LYS A 164 -9.55 3.95 -18.04
N ASN A 165 -8.87 4.04 -16.89
CA ASN A 165 -7.66 4.83 -16.71
C ASN A 165 -6.37 4.00 -16.82
N SER A 166 -6.40 2.74 -17.28
CA SER A 166 -5.17 1.96 -17.52
C SER A 166 -4.46 2.46 -18.80
N CYS A 167 -3.16 2.16 -18.93
CA CYS A 167 -2.42 2.47 -20.15
C CYS A 167 -2.88 1.64 -21.34
N ASP A 168 -2.60 2.12 -22.56
CA ASP A 168 -3.06 1.47 -23.78
C ASP A 168 -2.44 0.08 -23.97
N TYR A 169 -1.19 -0.12 -23.55
CA TYR A 169 -0.57 -1.44 -23.54
C TYR A 169 -1.36 -2.44 -22.70
N CYS A 170 -1.66 -2.11 -21.45
CA CYS A 170 -2.47 -2.97 -20.58
C CYS A 170 -3.87 -3.23 -21.12
N LYS A 171 -4.50 -2.26 -21.80
CA LYS A 171 -5.83 -2.46 -22.42
C LYS A 171 -5.83 -3.55 -23.48
N THR A 172 -4.69 -3.81 -24.14
CA THR A 172 -4.58 -4.91 -25.12
C THR A 172 -4.73 -6.30 -24.50
N PHE A 173 -4.68 -6.42 -23.17
CA PHE A 173 -4.85 -7.67 -22.43
C PHE A 173 -6.30 -7.89 -21.96
N SER A 174 -7.19 -6.90 -22.13
CA SER A 174 -8.60 -7.00 -21.74
C SER A 174 -9.31 -8.15 -22.45
N LYS A 175 -10.18 -8.89 -21.74
CA LYS A 175 -10.97 -10.01 -22.25
C LYS A 175 -10.17 -11.20 -22.76
N LYS A 176 -8.84 -11.21 -22.57
CA LYS A 176 -7.99 -12.36 -22.87
C LYS A 176 -7.88 -13.22 -21.61
N ARG A 177 -7.94 -14.54 -21.82
CA ARG A 177 -7.83 -15.54 -20.76
C ARG A 177 -6.48 -16.23 -20.83
N TYR A 178 -5.89 -16.49 -19.68
CA TYR A 178 -4.57 -17.09 -19.53
C TYR A 178 -4.64 -18.25 -18.55
N THR A 179 -3.76 -19.23 -18.75
CA THR A 179 -3.51 -20.23 -17.70
C THR A 179 -2.88 -19.53 -16.50
N LEU A 180 -3.11 -20.08 -15.30
CA LEU A 180 -2.52 -19.56 -14.08
C LEU A 180 -0.99 -19.56 -14.14
N GLU A 181 -0.39 -20.63 -14.68
CA GLU A 181 1.06 -20.75 -14.86
C GLU A 181 1.63 -19.62 -15.73
N ARG A 182 1.00 -19.33 -16.87
CA ARG A 182 1.40 -18.21 -17.73
C ARG A 182 1.24 -16.87 -17.03
N ALA A 183 0.18 -16.69 -16.24
CA ALA A 183 -0.03 -15.46 -15.49
C ALA A 183 1.10 -15.22 -14.46
N ILE A 184 1.55 -16.28 -13.76
CA ILE A 184 2.61 -16.21 -12.74
C ILE A 184 3.97 -15.87 -13.37
N ASN A 185 4.31 -16.56 -14.46
CA ASN A 185 5.65 -16.49 -15.04
C ASN A 185 5.83 -15.30 -15.97
N ASP A 186 4.86 -15.05 -16.85
CA ASP A 186 5.03 -14.17 -18.00
C ASP A 186 4.26 -12.85 -17.84
N LEU A 187 3.14 -12.87 -17.13
CA LEU A 187 2.22 -11.73 -17.04
C LEU A 187 1.97 -11.18 -15.62
N PRO A 188 2.96 -11.18 -14.70
CA PRO A 188 2.73 -10.60 -13.39
C PRO A 188 2.53 -9.09 -13.48
N LEU A 189 1.51 -8.56 -12.80
CA LEU A 189 1.19 -7.15 -12.74
C LEU A 189 2.14 -6.39 -11.79
N PRO A 190 2.55 -5.15 -12.13
CA PRO A 190 2.33 -4.49 -13.42
C PRO A 190 3.13 -5.14 -14.54
N LEU A 191 2.54 -5.17 -15.75
CA LEU A 191 3.25 -5.65 -16.94
C LEU A 191 4.48 -4.79 -17.21
N MET A 192 5.55 -5.38 -17.76
CA MET A 192 6.84 -4.71 -17.98
C MET A 192 6.71 -3.45 -18.84
N GLU A 193 5.85 -3.48 -19.85
CA GLU A 193 5.61 -2.36 -20.77
C GLU A 193 4.46 -1.45 -20.32
N CYS A 194 4.02 -1.57 -19.06
CA CYS A 194 3.03 -0.67 -18.48
C CYS A 194 3.63 0.73 -18.35
N THR A 195 3.18 1.67 -19.19
CA THR A 195 3.65 3.05 -19.18
C THR A 195 3.20 3.86 -17.96
N GLN A 196 2.32 3.30 -17.13
CA GLN A 196 1.91 3.93 -15.88
C GLN A 196 2.83 3.57 -14.70
N GLY A 197 3.68 2.54 -14.81
CA GLY A 197 4.60 2.13 -13.76
C GLY A 197 3.95 2.08 -12.37
N ALA A 198 4.32 3.04 -11.51
CA ALA A 198 3.78 3.21 -10.16
C ALA A 198 2.29 3.53 -10.03
N GLY A 199 1.64 3.90 -11.14
CA GLY A 199 0.21 4.17 -11.22
C GLY A 199 -0.61 3.03 -11.84
N CYS A 200 -0.05 1.85 -12.06
CA CYS A 200 -0.79 0.74 -12.69
C CYS A 200 -2.06 0.39 -11.89
N ARG A 201 -3.20 0.36 -12.57
CA ARG A 201 -4.53 0.11 -11.98
C ARG A 201 -5.17 -1.21 -12.37
N CYS A 202 -4.43 -2.07 -13.08
CA CYS A 202 -4.93 -3.36 -13.48
C CYS A 202 -4.99 -4.31 -12.27
N CYS A 203 -5.95 -5.22 -12.28
CA CYS A 203 -6.04 -6.34 -11.34
C CYS A 203 -6.25 -7.66 -12.11
N TYR A 204 -6.14 -8.78 -11.41
CA TYR A 204 -6.55 -10.07 -11.96
C TYR A 204 -8.03 -10.33 -11.71
N GLY A 205 -8.66 -10.96 -12.69
CA GLY A 205 -9.95 -11.62 -12.55
C GLY A 205 -9.77 -13.13 -12.62
N ILE A 206 -10.55 -13.85 -11.83
CA ILE A 206 -10.64 -15.32 -11.89
C ILE A 206 -11.89 -15.67 -12.70
N ILE A 207 -11.71 -16.45 -13.75
CA ILE A 207 -12.80 -16.93 -14.62
C ILE A 207 -12.94 -18.44 -14.43
N PRO A 208 -14.04 -18.95 -13.86
CA PRO A 208 -14.28 -20.38 -13.79
C PRO A 208 -14.25 -21.00 -15.18
N LYS A 209 -13.65 -22.19 -15.31
CA LYS A 209 -13.84 -22.97 -16.53
C LYS A 209 -15.18 -23.68 -16.43
N ASP A 210 -16.06 -23.45 -17.40
CA ASP A 210 -17.28 -24.23 -17.53
C ASP A 210 -16.89 -25.70 -17.73
N HIS A 211 -17.53 -26.60 -16.98
CA HIS A 211 -17.35 -28.04 -17.06
C HIS A 211 -18.05 -28.61 -18.29
#